data_AF-A0AAD7MQR2-F1
#
_entry.id   AF-A0AAD7MQR2-F1
#
_cell.length_a   1.000
_cell.length_b   1.000
_cell.length_c   1.000
_cell.angle_alpha   90.00
_cell.angle_beta   90.00
_cell.angle_gamma   90.00
#
_symmetry.space_group_name_H-M   'P 1'
#
loop_
_entity.id
_entity.type
_entity.pdbx_description
1 polymer ?
#
loop_
_entity_poly.entity_id
_entity_poly.type
_entity_poly.pdbx_seq_one_letter_code
_entity_poly.pdbx_strand_id
1 'polypeptide(L)'
;MRRWYEDVVLVEEEMRRTIQYGYWEAGEWLQRSVARDGMSDGELQEGIKAYALEQAHREAETCTRLKEKWALWRERGQQYLARESVPIEAFVAPIEERRAGDEDADDEDEGPPDYEDEDEDTV
;
A
#
# COMPACT_ATOMS: atom_id res chain seq x y z
N MET A 1 17.25 30.39 -5.84
CA MET A 1 16.87 29.04 -5.35
C MET A 1 17.11 28.07 -6.50
N ARG A 2 17.68 26.88 -6.25
CA ARG A 2 17.90 25.90 -7.33
C ARG A 2 16.67 24.99 -7.41
N ARG A 3 16.15 24.71 -8.61
CA ARG A 3 14.92 23.91 -8.83
C ARG A 3 14.92 22.56 -8.11
N TRP A 4 16.06 21.88 -8.06
CA TRP A 4 16.19 20.59 -7.36
C TRP A 4 15.88 20.69 -5.85
N TYR A 5 16.09 21.85 -5.22
CA TYR A 5 15.76 22.05 -3.81
C TYR A 5 14.25 21.99 -3.60
N GLU A 6 13.49 22.66 -4.46
CA GLU A 6 12.02 22.64 -4.44
C GLU A 6 11.51 21.21 -4.68
N ASP A 7 12.08 20.49 -5.65
CA ASP A 7 11.70 19.11 -5.94
C ASP A 7 11.90 18.18 -4.73
N VAL A 8 13.02 18.30 -4.00
CA VAL A 8 13.27 17.48 -2.81
C VAL A 8 12.27 17.80 -1.69
N VAL A 9 11.97 19.09 -1.46
CA VAL A 9 10.98 19.50 -0.45
C VAL A 9 9.59 19.00 -0.81
N LEU A 10 9.20 19.07 -2.09
CA LEU A 10 7.92 18.57 -2.57
C LEU A 10 7.80 17.06 -2.38
N VAL A 11 8.84 16.29 -2.73
CA VAL A 11 8.83 14.83 -2.53
C VAL A 11 8.72 14.48 -1.04
N GLU A 12 9.37 15.21 -0.14
CA GLU A 12 9.24 14.98 1.30
C GLU A 12 7.79 15.18 1.79
N GLU A 13 7.14 16.24 1.32
CA GLU A 13 5.75 16.54 1.68
C GLU A 13 4.78 15.52 1.08
N GLU A 14 4.95 15.14 -0.19
CA GLU A 14 4.09 14.14 -0.83
C GLU A 14 4.25 12.77 -0.16
N MET A 15 5.47 12.34 0.15
CA MET A 15 5.68 11.09 0.88
C MET A 15 5.05 11.11 2.28
N ARG A 16 5.07 12.26 2.97
CA ARG A 16 4.38 12.44 4.25
C ARG A 16 2.86 12.29 4.07
N ARG A 17 2.28 12.91 3.04
CA ARG A 17 0.84 12.85 2.75
C ARG A 17 0.41 11.45 2.36
N THR A 18 1.14 10.76 1.49
CA THR A 18 0.83 9.39 1.07
C THR A 18 0.78 8.44 2.26
N ILE A 19 1.78 8.49 3.15
CA ILE A 19 1.80 7.65 4.35
C ILE A 19 0.63 8.00 5.29
N GLN A 20 0.36 9.30 5.48
CA GLN A 20 -0.75 9.76 6.31
C GLN A 20 -2.10 9.30 5.76
N TYR A 21 -2.27 9.34 4.45
CA TYR A 21 -3.47 8.90 3.74
C TYR A 21 -3.70 7.40 3.93
N GLY A 22 -2.68 6.56 3.73
CA GLY A 22 -2.88 5.12 3.89
C GLY A 22 -3.18 4.70 5.33
N TYR A 23 -2.62 5.36 6.35
CA TYR A 23 -3.05 5.14 7.74
C TYR A 23 -4.50 5.60 8.00
N TRP A 24 -4.93 6.67 7.33
CA TRP A 24 -6.33 7.11 7.40
C TRP A 24 -7.27 6.08 6.74
N GLU A 25 -6.92 5.57 5.57
CA GLU A 25 -7.69 4.52 4.87
C GLU A 25 -7.77 3.22 5.70
N ALA A 26 -6.67 2.81 6.34
CA ALA A 26 -6.68 1.69 7.28
C ALA A 26 -7.69 1.93 8.44
N GLY A 27 -7.78 3.16 8.93
CA GLY A 27 -8.76 3.56 9.93
C GLY A 27 -10.20 3.52 9.41
N GLU A 28 -10.43 3.86 8.15
CA GLU A 28 -11.75 3.74 7.50
C GLU A 28 -12.17 2.27 7.38
N TRP A 29 -11.25 1.38 7.01
CA TRP A 29 -11.52 -0.07 7.00
C TRP A 29 -11.88 -0.62 8.39
N LEU A 30 -11.19 -0.17 9.44
CA LEU A 30 -11.55 -0.53 10.82
C LEU A 30 -12.96 -0.08 11.18
N GLN A 31 -13.36 1.12 10.78
CA GLN A 31 -14.73 1.60 11.01
C GLN A 31 -15.76 0.74 10.27
N ARG A 32 -15.45 0.32 9.04
CA ARG A 32 -16.31 -0.58 8.23
C ARG A 32 -16.43 -1.99 8.80
N SER A 33 -15.51 -2.41 9.67
CA SER A 33 -15.58 -3.72 10.35
C SER A 33 -16.71 -3.82 11.38
N VAL A 34 -17.24 -2.68 11.84
CA VAL A 34 -18.42 -2.65 12.69
C VAL A 34 -19.63 -2.96 11.80
N ALA A 35 -20.31 -4.08 12.11
CA ALA A 35 -21.41 -4.60 11.30
C ALA A 35 -22.42 -3.51 10.94
N ARG A 36 -22.86 -3.51 9.67
CA ARG A 36 -23.94 -2.64 9.22
C ARG A 36 -25.24 -3.09 9.90
N ASP A 37 -25.94 -2.15 10.53
CA ASP A 37 -27.27 -2.40 11.09
C ASP A 37 -28.20 -2.97 10.00
N GLY A 38 -28.90 -4.06 10.31
CA GLY A 38 -29.93 -4.65 9.45
C GLY A 38 -29.52 -5.88 8.64
N MET A 39 -28.28 -6.38 8.74
CA MET A 39 -27.94 -7.70 8.19
C MET A 39 -28.43 -8.82 9.12
N SER A 40 -29.18 -9.78 8.57
CA SER A 40 -29.71 -10.94 9.32
C SER A 40 -28.83 -12.19 9.21
N ASP A 41 -27.95 -12.26 8.21
CA ASP A 41 -27.07 -13.39 7.97
C ASP A 41 -25.75 -13.24 8.75
N GLY A 42 -25.52 -14.13 9.71
CA GLY A 42 -24.36 -14.10 10.60
C GLY A 42 -23.05 -14.49 9.91
N GLU A 43 -23.08 -15.40 8.94
CA GLU A 43 -21.88 -15.84 8.23
C GLU A 43 -21.36 -14.72 7.32
N LEU A 44 -22.27 -14.05 6.61
CA LEU A 44 -21.94 -12.88 5.81
C LEU A 44 -21.40 -11.72 6.67
N GLN A 45 -21.97 -11.50 7.86
CA GLN A 45 -21.44 -10.50 8.79
C GLN A 45 -20.01 -10.80 9.24
N GLU A 46 -19.73 -12.06 9.56
CA GLU A 46 -18.39 -12.51 9.93
C GLU A 46 -17.40 -12.31 8.77
N GLY A 47 -17.78 -12.71 7.55
CA GLY A 47 -16.96 -12.54 6.36
C GLY A 47 -16.62 -11.08 6.05
N ILE A 48 -17.61 -10.18 6.08
CA ILE A 48 -17.38 -8.74 5.86
C ILE A 48 -16.46 -8.16 6.93
N LYS A 49 -16.65 -8.55 8.19
CA LYS A 49 -15.80 -8.10 9.28
C LYS A 49 -14.37 -8.59 9.11
N ALA A 50 -14.18 -9.88 8.81
CA ALA A 50 -12.87 -10.46 8.57
C ALA A 50 -12.15 -9.76 7.42
N TYR A 51 -12.84 -9.56 6.30
CA TYR A 51 -12.30 -8.84 5.14
C TYR A 51 -11.89 -7.40 5.49
N ALA A 52 -12.76 -6.65 6.16
CA ALA A 52 -12.46 -5.27 6.54
C ALA A 52 -11.24 -5.17 7.49
N LEU A 53 -11.11 -6.10 8.45
CA LEU A 53 -9.95 -6.17 9.33
C LEU A 53 -8.66 -6.51 8.57
N GLU A 54 -8.75 -7.42 7.61
CA GLU A 54 -7.61 -7.79 6.77
C GLU A 54 -7.15 -6.63 5.88
N GLN A 55 -8.07 -5.89 5.25
CA GLN A 55 -7.76 -4.70 4.47
C GLN A 55 -7.11 -3.61 5.34
N ALA A 56 -7.65 -3.37 6.54
CA ALA A 56 -7.04 -2.45 7.49
C ALA A 56 -5.59 -2.83 7.84
N HIS A 57 -5.35 -4.13 8.05
CA HIS A 57 -4.01 -4.65 8.33
C HIS A 57 -3.06 -4.46 7.15
N ARG A 58 -3.47 -4.86 5.95
CA ARG A 58 -2.66 -4.73 4.72
C ARG A 58 -2.27 -3.28 4.43
N GLU A 59 -3.20 -2.34 4.59
CA GLU A 59 -2.95 -0.91 4.38
C GLU A 59 -1.96 -0.36 5.41
N ALA A 60 -2.13 -0.70 6.69
CA ALA A 60 -1.22 -0.27 7.75
C ALA A 60 0.18 -0.85 7.60
N GLU A 61 0.30 -2.11 7.20
CA GLU A 61 1.57 -2.77 6.93
C GLU A 61 2.27 -2.15 5.72
N THR A 62 1.53 -1.92 4.63
CA THR A 62 2.05 -1.25 3.42
C THR A 62 2.58 0.14 3.74
N CYS A 63 1.86 0.92 4.55
CA CYS A 63 2.31 2.23 5.02
C CYS A 63 3.58 2.15 5.87
N THR A 64 3.68 1.15 6.74
CA THR A 64 4.85 0.94 7.59
C THR A 64 6.07 0.60 6.73
N ARG A 65 5.94 -0.34 5.80
CA ARG A 65 6.99 -0.70 4.84
C ARG A 65 7.40 0.49 3.97
N LEU A 66 6.44 1.29 3.50
CA LEU A 66 6.70 2.49 2.72
C LEU A 66 7.48 3.52 3.54
N LYS A 67 7.09 3.74 4.80
CA LYS A 67 7.76 4.66 5.73
C LYS A 67 9.20 4.24 5.99
N GLU A 68 9.45 2.95 6.21
CA GLU A 68 10.80 2.41 6.41
C GLU A 68 11.68 2.57 5.17
N LYS A 69 11.16 2.17 3.99
CA LYS A 69 11.86 2.37 2.71
C LYS A 69 12.14 3.86 2.46
N TRP A 70 11.18 4.73 2.75
CA TRP A 70 11.33 6.17 2.58
C TRP A 70 12.35 6.78 3.54
N ALA A 71 12.45 6.31 4.79
CA ALA A 71 13.41 6.82 5.77
C ALA A 71 14.86 6.78 5.25
N LEU A 72 15.22 5.69 4.56
CA LEU A 72 16.54 5.51 3.94
C LEU A 72 16.84 6.58 2.88
N TRP A 73 15.85 6.96 2.08
CA TRP A 73 15.98 7.99 1.04
C TRP A 73 15.92 9.40 1.62
N ARG A 74 15.06 9.62 2.62
CA ARG A 74 14.93 10.90 3.33
C ARG A 74 16.25 11.30 3.98
N GLU A 75 16.94 10.37 4.64
CA GLU A 75 18.24 10.64 5.26
C GLU A 75 19.26 11.17 4.22
N ARG A 76 19.34 10.50 3.07
CA ARG A 76 20.20 10.95 1.96
C ARG A 76 19.78 12.32 1.44
N GLY A 77 18.49 12.52 1.18
CA GLY A 77 17.93 13.80 0.72
C GLY A 77 18.28 14.97 1.65
N GLN A 78 18.15 14.75 2.96
CA GLN A 78 18.48 15.76 3.99
C GLN A 78 19.97 16.11 4.01
N GLN A 79 20.86 15.15 3.76
CA GLN A 79 22.30 15.43 3.61
C GLN A 79 22.59 16.35 2.40
N TYR A 80 21.84 16.21 1.31
CA TYR A 80 21.96 17.10 0.14
C TYR A 80 21.40 18.49 0.40
N LEU A 81 20.27 18.60 1.12
CA LEU A 81 19.70 19.89 1.50
C LEU A 81 20.61 20.66 2.47
N ALA A 82 21.27 19.97 3.40
CA ALA A 82 22.19 20.55 4.37
C ALA A 82 23.51 21.04 3.75
N ARG A 83 23.86 20.55 2.56
CA ARG A 83 25.11 20.85 1.89
C ARG A 83 24.85 21.83 0.74
N GLU A 84 25.14 23.11 0.96
CA GLU A 84 24.94 24.22 0.00
C GLU A 84 25.54 23.97 -1.41
N SER A 85 26.47 23.02 -1.55
CA SER A 85 26.89 22.48 -2.85
C SER A 85 27.34 21.02 -2.74
N VAL A 86 26.66 20.12 -3.44
CA VAL A 86 27.16 18.76 -3.71
C VAL A 86 27.60 18.67 -5.18
N PRO A 87 28.83 18.19 -5.46
CA PRO A 87 29.27 17.93 -6.83
C PRO A 87 28.37 16.90 -7.51
N ILE A 88 28.05 17.13 -8.78
CA ILE A 88 27.12 16.29 -9.56
C ILE A 88 27.65 14.85 -9.69
N GLU A 89 28.97 14.64 -9.58
CA GLU A 89 29.57 13.30 -9.66
C GLU A 89 29.16 12.38 -8.49
N ALA A 90 28.68 12.94 -7.37
CA ALA A 90 28.16 12.14 -6.24
C ALA A 90 26.77 11.54 -6.50
N PHE A 91 26.06 12.00 -7.54
CA PHE A 91 24.73 11.50 -7.90
C PHE A 91 24.76 10.18 -8.69
N VAL A 92 25.90 9.78 -9.24
CA VAL A 92 26.03 8.61 -10.13
C VAL A 92 26.56 7.38 -9.38
N ALA A 93 26.03 7.12 -8.19
CA ALA A 93 26.15 5.78 -7.63
C ALA A 93 25.22 4.86 -8.46
N PRO A 94 25.68 3.69 -8.95
CA PRO A 94 24.87 2.83 -9.80
C PRO A 94 23.57 2.47 -9.08
N ILE A 95 22.46 2.80 -9.72
CA ILE A 95 21.16 2.20 -9.44
C ILE A 95 21.24 0.77 -9.99
N GLU A 96 22.05 -0.10 -9.39
CA GLU A 96 22.11 -1.50 -9.77
C GLU A 96 21.84 -2.41 -8.57
N GLU A 97 20.76 -3.18 -8.76
CA GLU A 97 20.49 -4.51 -8.22
C GLU A 97 19.87 -4.63 -6.82
N ARG A 98 18.55 -4.39 -6.73
CA ARG A 98 17.68 -5.14 -5.80
C ARG A 98 16.32 -5.47 -6.41
N ARG A 99 16.34 -5.97 -7.66
CA ARG A 99 15.22 -6.67 -8.30
C ARG A 99 15.57 -8.15 -8.37
N ALA A 100 15.55 -8.81 -7.22
CA ALA A 100 15.57 -10.26 -7.13
C ALA A 100 15.00 -10.63 -5.76
N GLY A 101 13.71 -10.98 -5.71
CA GLY A 101 13.13 -11.60 -4.52
C GLY A 101 11.71 -11.21 -4.11
N ASP A 102 11.00 -10.35 -4.83
CA ASP A 102 9.53 -10.32 -4.73
C ASP A 102 9.02 -11.06 -5.97
N GLU A 103 9.09 -12.40 -5.90
CA GLU A 103 8.24 -13.24 -6.74
C GLU A 103 6.82 -12.96 -6.27
N ASP A 104 6.08 -12.21 -7.08
CA ASP A 104 4.63 -12.09 -6.97
C ASP A 104 4.08 -13.53 -6.91
N ALA A 105 3.61 -13.94 -5.74
CA ALA A 105 2.76 -15.11 -5.65
C ALA A 105 1.52 -14.76 -6.48
N ASP A 106 1.39 -15.39 -7.65
CA ASP A 106 0.13 -15.57 -8.34
C ASP A 106 -0.84 -16.15 -7.31
N ASP A 107 -1.65 -15.30 -6.70
CA ASP A 107 -2.90 -15.72 -6.09
C ASP A 107 -3.76 -16.06 -7.30
N GLU A 108 -3.83 -17.35 -7.62
CA GLU A 108 -4.73 -17.90 -8.61
C GLU A 108 -6.14 -17.41 -8.26
N ASP A 109 -6.63 -16.40 -9.00
CA ASP A 109 -8.03 -16.03 -9.05
C ASP A 109 -8.76 -17.21 -9.70
N GLU A 110 -9.02 -18.25 -8.90
CA GLU A 110 -9.98 -19.30 -9.22
C GLU A 110 -11.33 -18.58 -9.37
N GLY A 111 -11.60 -18.17 -10.62
CA GLY A 111 -12.87 -17.60 -11.01
C GLY A 111 -14.01 -18.49 -10.48
N PRO A 112 -15.18 -17.89 -10.18
CA PRO A 112 -16.27 -18.61 -9.55
C PRO A 112 -16.58 -19.89 -10.31
N PRO A 113 -16.85 -21.02 -9.61
CA PRO A 113 -17.12 -22.29 -10.25
C PRO A 113 -18.28 -22.13 -11.25
N ASP A 114 -18.08 -22.66 -12.45
CA ASP A 114 -19.10 -22.76 -13.48
C ASP A 114 -20.23 -23.64 -12.91
N TYR A 115 -21.35 -23.01 -12.56
CA TYR A 115 -22.55 -23.75 -12.21
C TYR A 115 -23.08 -24.32 -13.52
N GLU A 116 -22.71 -25.57 -13.82
CA GLU A 116 -23.40 -26.33 -14.85
C GLU A 116 -24.88 -26.36 -14.49
N ASP A 117 -25.69 -25.67 -15.30
CA ASP A 117 -27.16 -25.73 -15.26
C ASP A 117 -27.59 -27.18 -15.56
N GLU A 118 -27.60 -28.05 -14.55
CA GLU A 118 -28.32 -29.32 -14.58
C GLU A 118 -29.81 -29.08 -14.26
N ASP A 119 -30.52 -28.47 -15.22
CA ASP A 119 -31.95 -28.71 -15.42
C ASP A 119 -32.04 -29.39 -16.79
N GLU A 120 -32.53 -30.61 -16.96
CA GLU A 120 -33.90 -31.00 -16.69
C GLU A 120 -34.02 -32.51 -16.96
N ASP A 121 -34.16 -33.33 -15.91
CA ASP A 121 -34.78 -34.66 -16.08
C ASP A 121 -36.03 -34.69 -15.20
N THR A 122 -37.11 -34.15 -15.75
CA THR A 122 -38.44 -34.21 -15.16
C THR A 122 -39.34 -35.13 -16.00
N VAL A 123 -39.42 -36.38 -15.54
CA VAL A 123 -40.48 -37.40 -15.71
C VAL A 123 -40.65 -38.07 -17.08
#